data_AF-A0A5X2RTU8-F1
#
_entry.id   AF-A0A5X2RTU8-F1
#
_cell.length_a   1.000
_cell.length_b   1.000
_cell.length_c   1.000
_cell.angle_alpha   90.00
_cell.angle_beta   90.00
_cell.angle_gamma   90.00
#
_symmetry.space_group_name_H-M   'P 1'
#
loop_
_entity.id
_entity.type
_entity.pdbx_description
1 polymer ?
#
loop_
_entity_poly.entity_id
_entity_poly.type
_entity_poly.pdbx_seq_one_letter_code
_entity_poly.pdbx_strand_id
1 'polypeptide(L)'
;MVTYLLKKLNLVVIIMSIMLFFLVFQVSTNSILLNSIKNSNFIFSKLMALSDTKSEIYSLNNELSKTRTKLLAIGATVLSNDRNSEEENNVKKQLAHIAKTLQLTSKKWEILKQKHKSDNSFKELDKKFKQLHNSLIELCNFLSAGDIKSAIKQPTQKIQDSFFDSFVIYMGDLNEDLQQQYINQENAYKASLIFFVCFLAISLFFVFFSWYLLKNTLITPLKKLGESISTISSGDLSKNISLEGKNEIAKLARSIELMRVNLVNIVNEIKTYTNHSLSGIGKLSSGNNELAARTEEQASALEETASSMEEISSTVKQNTENVANAASIVLS
;
A
#
# COMPACT_ATOMS: atom_id res chain seq x y z
N MET A 1 24.91 -4.05 -9.40
CA MET A 1 24.11 -4.90 -10.32
C MET A 1 22.75 -4.29 -10.65
N VAL A 2 21.94 -3.90 -9.65
CA VAL A 2 20.60 -3.30 -9.84
C VAL A 2 20.61 -2.02 -10.70
N THR A 3 21.52 -1.09 -10.43
CA THR A 3 21.70 0.15 -11.23
C THR A 3 22.07 -0.08 -12.70
N TYR A 4 22.73 -1.19 -13.03
CA TYR A 4 23.10 -1.53 -14.40
C TYR A 4 21.91 -2.12 -15.18
N LEU A 5 21.09 -2.96 -14.53
CA LEU A 5 19.84 -3.49 -15.08
C LEU A 5 18.81 -2.37 -15.35
N LEU A 6 18.70 -1.39 -14.45
CA LEU A 6 17.76 -0.27 -14.57
C LEU A 6 18.02 0.64 -15.79
N LYS A 7 19.27 0.79 -16.22
CA LYS A 7 19.61 1.59 -17.42
C LYS A 7 19.13 0.94 -18.74
N LYS A 8 18.74 -0.34 -18.70
CA LYS A 8 18.22 -1.09 -19.86
C LYS A 8 16.70 -1.24 -19.85
N LEU A 9 16.04 -1.01 -18.72
CA LEU A 9 14.60 -1.17 -18.58
C LEU A 9 13.85 0.08 -19.00
N ASN A 10 12.75 -0.13 -19.73
CA ASN A 10 11.80 0.91 -20.09
C ASN A 10 11.14 1.48 -18.83
N LEU A 11 10.93 2.78 -18.83
CA LEU A 11 10.37 3.52 -17.71
C LEU A 11 8.99 3.01 -17.30
N VAL A 12 8.15 2.78 -18.31
CA VAL A 12 6.79 2.28 -18.13
C VAL A 12 6.82 0.92 -17.43
N VAL A 13 7.79 0.06 -17.77
CA VAL A 13 7.95 -1.26 -17.14
C VAL A 13 8.34 -1.13 -15.67
N ILE A 14 9.21 -0.18 -15.32
CA ILE A 14 9.61 0.07 -13.92
C ILE A 14 8.39 0.54 -13.11
N ILE A 15 7.65 1.53 -13.61
CA ILE A 15 6.48 2.08 -12.92
C ILE A 15 5.37 1.02 -12.78
N MET A 16 5.07 0.29 -13.86
CA MET A 16 4.08 -0.80 -13.84
C MET A 16 4.49 -1.92 -12.89
N SER A 17 5.76 -2.28 -12.82
CA SER A 17 6.25 -3.29 -11.87
C SER A 17 6.08 -2.83 -10.42
N ILE A 18 6.36 -1.56 -10.12
CA ILE A 18 6.15 -0.98 -8.78
C ILE A 18 4.66 -0.99 -8.43
N MET A 19 3.79 -0.54 -9.34
CA MET A 19 2.34 -0.53 -9.11
C MET A 19 1.78 -1.94 -8.94
N LEU A 20 2.17 -2.89 -9.79
CA LEU A 20 1.75 -4.29 -9.69
C LEU A 20 2.20 -4.90 -8.36
N PHE A 21 3.44 -4.65 -7.95
CA PHE A 21 3.94 -5.08 -6.66
C PHE A 21 3.10 -4.51 -5.51
N PHE A 22 2.83 -3.20 -5.50
CA PHE A 22 1.99 -2.58 -4.48
C PHE A 22 0.57 -3.16 -4.43
N LEU A 23 -0.03 -3.41 -5.59
CA LEU A 23 -1.38 -3.95 -5.69
C LEU A 23 -1.44 -5.39 -5.16
N VAL A 24 -0.52 -6.25 -5.58
CA VAL A 24 -0.40 -7.63 -5.07
C VAL A 24 -0.15 -7.62 -3.57
N PHE A 25 0.77 -6.76 -3.11
CA PHE A 25 1.09 -6.61 -1.70
C PHE A 25 -0.14 -6.21 -0.88
N GLN A 26 -0.91 -5.20 -1.32
CA GLN A 26 -2.14 -4.76 -0.65
C GLN A 26 -3.20 -5.86 -0.60
N VAL A 27 -3.40 -6.60 -1.68
CA VAL A 27 -4.35 -7.72 -1.72
C VAL A 27 -3.93 -8.82 -0.75
N SER A 28 -2.63 -9.16 -0.70
CA SER A 28 -2.10 -10.15 0.24
C SER A 28 -2.28 -9.71 1.69
N THR A 29 -1.95 -8.46 2.03
CA THR A 29 -2.11 -7.94 3.40
C THR A 29 -3.57 -7.92 3.84
N ASN A 30 -4.47 -7.47 2.95
CA ASN A 30 -5.90 -7.41 3.24
C ASN A 30 -6.50 -8.82 3.39
N SER A 31 -6.04 -9.79 2.61
CA SER A 31 -6.47 -11.18 2.72
C SER A 31 -6.08 -11.80 4.07
N ILE A 32 -4.85 -11.54 4.54
CA ILE A 32 -4.37 -12.00 5.85
C ILE A 32 -5.19 -11.37 6.97
N LEU A 33 -5.47 -10.06 6.88
CA LEU A 33 -6.28 -9.35 7.87
C LEU A 33 -7.71 -9.92 7.96
N LEU A 34 -8.36 -10.13 6.83
CA LEU A 34 -9.70 -10.73 6.78
C LEU A 34 -9.72 -12.14 7.38
N ASN A 35 -8.69 -12.94 7.10
CA ASN A 35 -8.55 -14.27 7.68
C ASN A 35 -8.34 -14.22 9.20
N SER A 36 -7.52 -13.29 9.69
CA SER A 36 -7.28 -13.10 11.12
C SER A 36 -8.56 -12.68 11.85
N ILE A 37 -9.34 -11.75 11.29
CA ILE A 37 -10.64 -11.33 11.85
C ILE A 37 -11.62 -12.50 11.90
N LYS A 38 -11.74 -13.28 10.81
CA LYS A 38 -12.61 -14.46 10.77
C LYS A 38 -12.22 -15.49 11.83
N ASN A 39 -10.93 -15.79 11.95
CA ASN A 39 -10.42 -16.74 12.94
C ASN A 39 -10.64 -16.24 14.38
N SER A 40 -10.42 -14.95 14.62
CA SER A 40 -10.66 -14.33 15.93
C SER A 40 -12.14 -14.40 16.33
N ASN A 41 -13.05 -14.09 15.40
CA ASN A 41 -14.49 -14.20 15.64
C ASN A 41 -14.93 -15.64 15.94
N PHE A 42 -14.35 -16.61 15.22
CA PHE A 42 -14.61 -18.04 15.48
C PHE A 42 -14.15 -18.45 16.89
N ILE A 43 -12.92 -18.10 17.27
CA ILE A 43 -12.38 -18.38 18.62
C ILE A 43 -13.23 -17.70 19.69
N PHE A 44 -13.62 -16.44 19.49
CA PHE A 44 -14.48 -15.71 20.41
C PHE A 44 -15.84 -16.39 20.59
N SER A 45 -16.47 -16.84 19.51
CA SER A 45 -17.74 -17.57 19.59
C SER A 45 -17.61 -18.90 20.37
N LYS A 46 -16.47 -19.59 20.23
CA LYS A 46 -16.17 -20.81 20.98
C LYS A 46 -15.94 -20.52 22.47
N LEU A 47 -15.23 -19.44 22.80
CA LEU A 47 -15.04 -18.99 24.18
C LEU A 47 -16.37 -18.63 24.84
N MET A 48 -17.23 -17.89 24.14
CA MET A 48 -18.58 -17.56 24.62
C MET A 48 -19.41 -18.82 24.86
N ALA A 49 -19.42 -19.77 23.92
CA ALA A 49 -20.15 -21.02 24.07
C ALA A 49 -19.67 -21.85 25.28
N LEU A 50 -18.35 -21.96 25.49
CA LEU A 50 -17.78 -22.64 26.66
C LEU A 50 -18.13 -21.90 27.97
N SER A 51 -18.09 -20.57 27.97
CA SER A 51 -18.48 -19.74 29.11
C SER A 51 -19.97 -19.89 29.46
N ASP A 52 -20.84 -19.96 28.45
CA ASP A 52 -22.28 -20.18 28.62
C ASP A 52 -22.56 -21.58 29.18
N THR A 53 -21.92 -22.62 28.63
CA THR A 53 -22.00 -24.00 29.16
C THR A 53 -21.56 -24.03 30.63
N LYS A 54 -20.44 -23.38 30.96
CA LYS A 54 -19.90 -23.28 32.32
C LYS A 54 -20.95 -22.67 33.26
N SER A 55 -21.54 -21.55 32.86
CA SER A 55 -22.58 -20.84 33.62
C SER A 55 -23.83 -21.70 33.84
N GLU A 56 -24.28 -22.40 32.79
CA GLU A 56 -25.48 -23.24 32.86
C GLU A 56 -25.31 -24.42 33.83
N ILE A 57 -24.15 -25.09 33.81
CA ILE A 57 -23.86 -26.22 34.71
C ILE A 57 -23.70 -25.74 36.16
N TYR A 58 -23.06 -24.60 36.40
CA TYR A 58 -23.05 -23.97 37.74
C TYR A 58 -24.47 -23.69 38.24
N SER A 59 -25.33 -23.13 37.39
CA SER A 59 -26.72 -22.85 37.76
C SER A 59 -27.48 -24.13 38.11
N LEU A 60 -27.30 -25.22 37.35
CA LEU A 60 -27.99 -26.48 37.62
C LEU A 60 -27.48 -27.15 38.90
N ASN A 61 -26.17 -27.14 39.15
CA ASN A 61 -25.60 -27.61 40.41
C ASN A 61 -26.16 -26.83 41.61
N ASN A 62 -26.26 -25.51 41.50
CA ASN A 62 -26.84 -24.65 42.53
C ASN A 62 -28.32 -24.99 42.77
N GLU A 63 -29.11 -25.19 41.72
CA GLU A 63 -30.52 -25.57 41.84
C GLU A 63 -30.71 -26.95 42.49
N LEU A 64 -29.89 -27.95 42.16
CA LEU A 64 -29.91 -29.26 42.83
C LEU A 64 -29.56 -29.14 44.31
N SER A 65 -28.51 -28.37 44.62
CA SER A 65 -28.07 -28.13 46.00
C SER A 65 -29.15 -27.42 46.82
N LYS A 66 -29.76 -26.36 46.28
CA LYS A 66 -30.91 -25.68 46.90
C LYS A 66 -32.09 -26.63 47.09
N THR A 67 -32.38 -27.46 46.09
CA THR A 67 -33.48 -28.43 46.15
C THR A 67 -33.26 -29.41 47.31
N ARG A 68 -32.07 -29.96 47.47
CA ARG A 68 -31.73 -30.80 48.63
C ARG A 68 -31.95 -30.05 49.93
N THR A 69 -31.41 -28.84 50.07
CA THR A 69 -31.54 -28.05 51.29
C THR A 69 -33.01 -27.78 51.64
N LYS A 70 -33.86 -27.49 50.65
CA LYS A 70 -35.31 -27.36 50.84
C LYS A 70 -35.96 -28.66 51.29
N LEU A 71 -35.61 -29.80 50.68
CA LEU A 71 -36.12 -31.11 51.09
C LEU A 71 -35.72 -31.46 52.54
N LEU A 72 -34.49 -31.14 52.95
CA LEU A 72 -34.04 -31.33 54.34
C LEU A 72 -34.82 -30.43 55.31
N ALA A 73 -35.04 -29.16 54.96
CA ALA A 73 -35.85 -28.24 55.76
C ALA A 73 -37.30 -28.73 55.88
N ILE A 74 -37.91 -29.19 54.78
CA ILE A 74 -39.25 -29.78 54.78
C ILE A 74 -39.28 -31.05 55.65
N GLY A 75 -38.27 -31.92 55.55
CA GLY A 75 -38.17 -33.12 56.39
C GLY A 75 -38.15 -32.78 57.88
N ALA A 76 -37.42 -31.73 58.28
CA ALA A 76 -37.43 -31.22 59.65
C ALA A 76 -38.80 -30.67 60.07
N THR A 77 -39.50 -29.95 59.19
CA THR A 77 -40.87 -29.49 59.45
C THR A 77 -41.84 -30.66 59.60
N VAL A 78 -41.75 -31.68 58.74
CA VAL A 78 -42.64 -32.86 58.80
C VAL A 78 -42.42 -33.71 60.07
N LEU A 79 -41.20 -33.68 60.62
CA LEU A 79 -40.88 -34.31 61.91
C LEU A 79 -41.53 -33.64 63.12
N SER A 80 -41.97 -32.38 63.02
CA SER A 80 -42.63 -31.69 64.13
C SER A 80 -44.07 -32.22 64.31
N ASN A 81 -44.42 -32.60 65.54
CA ASN A 81 -45.66 -33.33 65.86
C ASN A 81 -46.93 -32.47 65.89
N ASP A 82 -46.84 -31.15 65.96
CA ASP A 82 -47.98 -30.23 66.17
C ASP A 82 -48.29 -29.36 64.94
N ARG A 83 -48.19 -29.92 63.73
CA ARG A 83 -48.48 -29.15 62.50
C ARG A 83 -49.95 -28.82 62.37
N ASN A 84 -50.26 -27.56 62.10
CA ASN A 84 -51.62 -27.14 61.75
C ASN A 84 -51.95 -27.44 60.27
N SER A 85 -53.23 -27.34 59.90
CA SER A 85 -53.70 -27.62 58.53
C SER A 85 -53.11 -26.69 57.46
N GLU A 86 -52.69 -25.48 57.86
CA GLU A 86 -52.02 -24.51 56.97
C GLU A 86 -50.58 -24.91 56.66
N GLU A 87 -49.83 -25.38 57.66
CA GLU A 87 -48.47 -25.89 57.53
C GLU A 87 -48.41 -27.17 56.68
N GLU A 88 -49.36 -28.09 56.84
CA GLU A 88 -49.46 -29.28 55.99
C GLU A 88 -49.72 -28.91 54.52
N ASN A 89 -50.60 -27.94 54.28
CA ASN A 89 -50.87 -27.44 52.94
C ASN A 89 -49.67 -26.73 52.32
N ASN A 90 -48.91 -25.97 53.12
CA ASN A 90 -47.68 -25.32 52.68
C ASN A 90 -46.61 -26.35 52.30
N VAL A 91 -46.39 -27.38 53.12
CA VAL A 91 -45.47 -28.48 52.82
C VAL A 91 -45.83 -29.17 51.50
N LYS A 92 -47.11 -29.52 51.30
CA LYS A 92 -47.59 -30.12 50.04
C LYS A 92 -47.32 -29.22 48.83
N LYS A 93 -47.58 -27.92 48.94
CA LYS A 93 -47.28 -26.94 47.86
C LYS A 93 -45.79 -26.86 47.55
N GLN A 94 -44.93 -26.83 48.58
CA GLN A 94 -43.48 -26.78 48.40
C GLN A 94 -42.93 -28.05 47.75
N LEU A 95 -43.40 -29.23 48.16
CA LEU A 95 -43.02 -30.51 47.55
C LEU A 95 -43.45 -30.58 46.08
N ALA A 96 -44.67 -30.13 45.75
CA ALA A 96 -45.13 -30.05 44.37
C ALA A 96 -44.27 -29.10 43.52
N HIS A 97 -43.87 -27.95 44.09
CA HIS A 97 -42.95 -27.02 43.42
C HIS A 97 -41.56 -27.65 43.20
N ILE A 98 -41.02 -28.34 44.19
CA ILE A 98 -39.74 -29.07 44.08
C ILE A 98 -39.79 -30.14 42.99
N ALA A 99 -40.86 -30.93 42.93
CA ALA A 99 -41.05 -31.94 41.88
C ALA A 99 -41.04 -31.30 40.48
N LYS A 100 -41.71 -30.15 40.32
CA LYS A 100 -41.68 -29.37 39.06
C LYS A 100 -40.28 -28.84 38.74
N THR A 101 -39.55 -28.33 39.73
CA THR A 101 -38.17 -27.87 39.57
C THR A 101 -37.24 -29.02 39.14
N LEU A 102 -37.33 -30.18 39.77
CA LEU A 102 -36.56 -31.37 39.38
C LEU A 102 -36.87 -31.81 37.94
N GLN A 103 -38.13 -31.72 37.50
CA GLN A 103 -38.50 -32.00 36.11
C GLN A 103 -37.88 -31.00 35.14
N LEU A 104 -37.89 -29.70 35.46
CA LEU A 104 -37.27 -28.66 34.63
C LEU A 104 -35.75 -28.81 34.57
N THR A 105 -35.10 -29.11 35.70
CA THR A 105 -33.66 -29.37 35.79
C THR A 105 -33.26 -30.55 34.90
N SER A 106 -34.03 -31.64 34.92
CA SER A 106 -33.80 -32.78 34.02
C SER A 106 -33.92 -32.41 32.54
N LYS A 107 -34.92 -31.61 32.16
CA LYS A 107 -35.05 -31.12 30.78
C LYS A 107 -33.85 -30.29 30.32
N LYS A 108 -33.38 -29.36 31.16
CA LYS A 108 -32.18 -28.55 30.88
C LYS A 108 -30.93 -29.41 30.78
N TRP A 109 -30.78 -30.40 31.66
CA TRP A 109 -29.67 -31.34 31.64
C TRP A 109 -29.58 -32.15 30.34
N GLU A 110 -30.72 -32.63 29.82
CA GLU A 110 -30.74 -33.38 28.55
C GLU A 110 -30.29 -32.52 27.36
N ILE A 111 -30.58 -31.22 27.36
CA ILE A 111 -30.09 -30.28 26.33
C ILE A 111 -28.56 -30.17 26.39
N LEU A 112 -27.99 -30.03 27.59
CA LEU A 112 -26.53 -29.99 27.79
C LEU A 112 -25.87 -31.29 27.36
N LYS A 113 -26.46 -32.43 27.72
CA LYS A 113 -25.98 -33.75 27.37
C LYS A 113 -25.90 -34.01 25.88
N GLN A 114 -26.82 -33.46 25.09
CA GLN A 114 -26.73 -33.56 23.64
C GLN A 114 -25.52 -32.81 23.08
N LYS A 115 -25.16 -31.67 23.67
CA LYS A 115 -23.99 -30.86 23.26
C LYS A 115 -22.65 -31.48 23.65
N HIS A 116 -22.61 -32.20 24.79
CA HIS A 116 -21.37 -32.68 25.42
C HIS A 116 -21.23 -34.22 25.47
N LYS A 117 -21.98 -34.95 24.64
CA LYS A 117 -22.02 -36.43 24.67
C LYS A 117 -20.66 -37.10 24.43
N SER A 118 -19.75 -36.42 23.76
CA SER A 118 -18.42 -36.94 23.42
C SER A 118 -17.44 -36.85 24.59
N ASP A 119 -17.67 -35.94 25.53
CA ASP A 119 -16.73 -35.60 26.60
C ASP A 119 -16.75 -36.69 27.69
N ASN A 120 -15.60 -37.30 27.97
CA ASN A 120 -15.55 -38.44 28.90
C ASN A 120 -15.87 -38.04 30.35
N SER A 121 -15.39 -36.90 30.81
CA SER A 121 -15.72 -36.33 32.12
C SER A 121 -17.21 -35.95 32.21
N PHE A 122 -17.82 -35.49 31.12
CA PHE A 122 -19.26 -35.24 31.08
C PHE A 122 -20.09 -36.52 31.21
N LYS A 123 -19.65 -37.65 30.62
CA LYS A 123 -20.36 -38.94 30.77
C LYS A 123 -20.42 -39.40 32.22
N GLU A 124 -19.32 -39.27 32.96
CA GLU A 124 -19.31 -39.57 34.40
C GLU A 124 -20.17 -38.57 35.18
N LEU A 125 -20.08 -37.27 34.86
CA LEU A 125 -20.95 -36.25 35.44
C LEU A 125 -22.45 -36.55 35.21
N ASP A 126 -22.85 -36.95 34.01
CA ASP A 126 -24.23 -37.35 33.66
C ASP A 126 -24.70 -38.55 34.49
N LYS A 127 -23.84 -39.55 34.66
CA LYS A 127 -24.14 -40.71 35.50
C LYS A 127 -24.40 -40.30 36.95
N LYS A 128 -23.56 -39.43 37.52
CA LYS A 128 -23.73 -38.93 38.89
C LYS A 128 -24.93 -37.99 39.03
N PHE A 129 -25.20 -37.17 38.02
CA PHE A 129 -26.39 -36.32 37.96
C PHE A 129 -27.66 -37.17 38.06
N LYS A 130 -27.77 -38.24 37.25
CA LYS A 130 -28.94 -39.15 37.28
C LYS A 130 -29.13 -39.79 38.64
N GLN A 131 -28.04 -40.21 39.29
CA GLN A 131 -28.09 -40.78 40.64
C GLN A 131 -28.63 -39.77 41.65
N LEU A 132 -28.10 -38.54 41.64
CA LEU A 132 -28.55 -37.48 42.54
C LEU A 132 -30.00 -37.07 42.26
N HIS A 133 -30.34 -36.82 40.99
CA HIS A 133 -31.67 -36.42 40.56
C HIS A 133 -32.74 -37.44 40.96
N ASN A 134 -32.52 -38.73 40.69
CA ASN A 134 -33.43 -39.81 41.10
C ASN A 134 -33.56 -39.89 42.62
N SER A 135 -32.45 -39.72 43.36
CA SER A 135 -32.47 -39.74 44.83
C SER A 135 -33.28 -38.57 45.40
N LEU A 136 -33.18 -37.37 44.81
CA LEU A 136 -33.98 -36.21 45.21
C LEU A 136 -35.47 -36.38 44.90
N ILE A 137 -35.82 -37.05 43.80
CA ILE A 137 -37.21 -37.43 43.49
C ILE A 137 -37.72 -38.43 44.54
N GLU A 138 -36.95 -39.46 44.84
CA GLU A 138 -37.31 -40.47 45.84
C GLU A 138 -37.49 -39.82 47.23
N LEU A 139 -36.59 -38.91 47.62
CA LEU A 139 -36.70 -38.15 48.86
C LEU A 139 -37.97 -37.29 48.89
N CYS A 140 -38.29 -36.61 47.78
CA CYS A 140 -39.53 -35.86 47.64
C CYS A 140 -40.77 -36.76 47.80
N ASN A 141 -40.73 -37.98 47.26
CA ASN A 141 -41.82 -38.95 47.37
C ASN A 141 -41.98 -39.48 48.80
N PHE A 142 -40.88 -39.81 49.50
CA PHE A 142 -40.93 -40.21 50.91
C PHE A 142 -41.54 -39.12 51.79
N LEU A 143 -41.10 -37.86 51.61
CA LEU A 143 -41.64 -36.72 52.35
C LEU A 143 -43.12 -36.46 52.02
N SER A 144 -43.53 -36.66 50.77
CA SER A 144 -44.94 -36.53 50.35
C SER A 144 -45.83 -37.61 50.93
N ALA A 145 -45.30 -38.82 51.12
CA ALA A 145 -45.99 -39.95 51.73
C ALA A 145 -45.93 -39.94 53.27
N GLY A 146 -45.19 -39.01 53.88
CA GLY A 146 -44.94 -38.98 55.33
C GLY A 146 -43.97 -40.07 55.83
N ASP A 147 -43.27 -40.77 54.94
CA ASP A 147 -42.30 -41.80 55.31
C ASP A 147 -40.93 -41.19 55.67
N ILE A 148 -40.88 -40.59 56.86
CA ILE A 148 -39.68 -39.91 57.33
C ILE A 148 -38.55 -40.88 57.66
N LYS A 149 -38.87 -42.12 58.04
CA LYS A 149 -37.85 -43.14 58.35
C LYS A 149 -37.05 -43.48 57.09
N SER A 150 -37.70 -43.66 55.95
CA SER A 150 -37.01 -43.90 54.68
C SER A 150 -36.27 -42.64 54.19
N ALA A 151 -36.88 -41.45 54.35
CA ALA A 151 -36.24 -40.18 54.01
C ALA A 151 -34.91 -39.95 54.75
N ILE A 152 -34.84 -40.23 56.05
CA ILE A 152 -33.62 -40.07 56.86
C ILE A 152 -32.56 -41.12 56.51
N LYS A 153 -32.97 -42.35 56.19
CA LYS A 153 -32.04 -43.45 55.86
C LYS A 153 -31.37 -43.28 54.49
N GLN A 154 -31.94 -42.49 53.59
CA GLN A 154 -31.38 -42.30 52.25
C GLN A 154 -30.00 -41.62 52.34
N PRO A 155 -28.94 -42.15 51.71
CA PRO A 155 -27.59 -41.59 51.78
C PRO A 155 -27.41 -40.39 50.83
N THR A 156 -28.36 -39.46 50.78
CA THR A 156 -28.42 -38.35 49.80
C THR A 156 -27.17 -37.45 49.86
N GLN A 157 -26.57 -37.26 51.06
CA GLN A 157 -25.33 -36.50 51.22
C GLN A 157 -24.18 -37.15 50.44
N LYS A 158 -23.95 -38.45 50.60
CA LYS A 158 -22.88 -39.18 49.89
C LYS A 158 -23.08 -39.15 48.36
N ILE A 159 -24.34 -39.20 47.92
CA ILE A 159 -24.69 -39.12 46.49
C ILE A 159 -24.43 -37.71 45.95
N GLN A 160 -24.75 -36.66 46.73
CA GLN A 160 -24.41 -35.27 46.41
C GLN A 160 -22.90 -35.08 46.31
N ASP A 161 -22.13 -35.57 47.28
CA ASP A 161 -20.68 -35.46 47.29
C ASP A 161 -20.07 -36.13 46.05
N SER A 162 -20.54 -37.33 45.71
CA SER A 162 -20.09 -38.02 44.50
C SER A 162 -20.45 -37.29 43.21
N PHE A 163 -21.57 -36.56 43.15
CA PHE A 163 -21.89 -35.69 42.02
C PHE A 163 -20.99 -34.46 42.00
N PHE A 164 -20.75 -33.84 43.15
CA PHE A 164 -19.88 -32.68 43.28
C PHE A 164 -18.45 -32.99 42.84
N ASP A 165 -17.92 -34.17 43.18
CA ASP A 165 -16.59 -34.61 42.73
C ASP A 165 -16.48 -34.66 41.20
N SER A 166 -17.46 -35.29 40.53
CA SER A 166 -17.51 -35.33 39.05
C SER A 166 -17.78 -33.95 38.44
N PHE A 167 -18.54 -33.10 39.13
CA PHE A 167 -18.77 -31.71 38.73
C PHE A 167 -17.45 -30.93 38.75
N VAL A 168 -16.68 -31.00 39.84
CA VAL A 168 -15.38 -30.31 39.95
C VAL A 168 -14.42 -30.77 38.85
N ILE A 169 -14.35 -32.07 38.56
CA ILE A 169 -13.51 -32.61 37.48
C ILE A 169 -13.90 -32.00 36.13
N TYR A 170 -15.18 -32.09 35.75
CA TYR A 170 -15.65 -31.56 34.46
C TYR A 170 -15.47 -30.04 34.34
N MET A 171 -15.67 -29.31 35.45
CA MET A 171 -15.44 -27.87 35.49
C MET A 171 -13.96 -27.51 35.40
N GLY A 172 -13.07 -28.38 35.90
CA GLY A 172 -11.63 -28.30 35.69
C GLY A 172 -11.28 -28.42 34.22
N ASP A 173 -11.76 -29.47 33.54
CA ASP A 173 -11.54 -29.70 32.10
C ASP A 173 -12.04 -28.51 31.27
N LEU A 174 -13.25 -28.02 31.52
CA LEU A 174 -13.79 -26.84 30.83
C LEU A 174 -12.94 -25.59 31.08
N ASN A 175 -12.41 -25.42 32.29
CA ASN A 175 -11.59 -24.26 32.63
C ASN A 175 -10.22 -24.35 31.97
N GLU A 176 -9.63 -25.53 31.88
CA GLU A 176 -8.39 -25.77 31.13
C GLU A 176 -8.60 -25.48 29.64
N ASP A 177 -9.68 -25.98 29.04
CA ASP A 177 -10.05 -25.68 27.66
C ASP A 177 -10.22 -24.16 27.42
N LEU A 178 -10.94 -23.47 28.31
CA LEU A 178 -11.10 -22.01 28.24
C LEU A 178 -9.76 -21.28 28.31
N GLN A 179 -8.88 -21.66 29.24
CA GLN A 179 -7.56 -21.07 29.41
C GLN A 179 -6.68 -21.32 28.18
N GLN A 180 -6.67 -22.54 27.65
CA GLN A 180 -5.94 -22.91 26.44
C GLN A 180 -6.43 -22.10 25.24
N GLN A 181 -7.74 -21.91 25.08
CA GLN A 181 -8.29 -21.08 24.01
C GLN A 181 -7.88 -19.60 24.17
N TYR A 182 -7.83 -19.07 25.40
CA TYR A 182 -7.38 -17.70 25.67
C TYR A 182 -5.89 -17.52 25.34
N ILE A 183 -5.02 -18.43 25.79
CA ILE A 183 -3.58 -18.39 25.52
C ILE A 183 -3.31 -18.50 24.01
N ASN A 184 -3.99 -19.43 23.33
CA ASN A 184 -3.87 -19.59 21.88
C ASN A 184 -4.34 -18.34 21.12
N GLN A 185 -5.37 -17.66 21.61
CA GLN A 185 -5.82 -16.38 21.06
C GLN A 185 -4.78 -15.28 21.26
N GLU A 186 -4.19 -15.16 22.45
CA GLU A 186 -3.15 -14.18 22.75
C GLU A 186 -1.92 -14.40 21.87
N ASN A 187 -1.48 -15.65 21.70
CA ASN A 187 -0.35 -16.00 20.84
C ASN A 187 -0.64 -15.71 19.36
N ALA A 188 -1.84 -16.04 18.87
CA ALA A 188 -2.26 -15.72 17.50
C ALA A 188 -2.34 -14.20 17.25
N TYR A 189 -2.77 -13.44 18.26
CA TYR A 189 -2.77 -11.98 18.20
C TYR A 189 -1.35 -11.41 18.17
N LYS A 190 -0.44 -11.87 19.05
CA LYS A 190 0.97 -11.46 19.05
C LYS A 190 1.66 -11.79 17.72
N ALA A 191 1.43 -12.99 17.19
CA ALA A 191 1.95 -13.37 15.87
C ALA A 191 1.41 -12.44 14.77
N SER A 192 0.11 -12.13 14.79
CA SER A 192 -0.50 -11.19 13.84
C SER A 192 0.11 -9.79 13.94
N LEU A 193 0.42 -9.32 15.15
CA LEU A 193 1.07 -8.02 15.38
C LEU A 193 2.50 -8.01 14.82
N ILE A 194 3.28 -9.08 15.05
CA ILE A 194 4.62 -9.22 14.47
C ILE A 194 4.56 -9.18 12.95
N PHE A 195 3.65 -9.95 12.33
CA PHE A 195 3.47 -9.91 10.88
C PHE A 195 3.10 -8.51 10.40
N PHE A 196 2.17 -7.82 11.09
CA PHE A 196 1.78 -6.46 10.75
C PHE A 196 2.97 -5.49 10.78
N VAL A 197 3.79 -5.53 11.83
CA VAL A 197 5.00 -4.68 11.94
C VAL A 197 6.01 -5.01 10.84
N CYS A 198 6.24 -6.30 10.54
CA CYS A 198 7.11 -6.71 9.44
C CYS A 198 6.58 -6.20 8.08
N PHE A 199 5.28 -6.33 7.82
CA PHE A 199 4.65 -5.81 6.60
C PHE A 199 4.79 -4.29 6.49
N LEU A 200 4.59 -3.56 7.59
CA LEU A 200 4.74 -2.11 7.61
C LEU A 200 6.19 -1.69 7.33
N ALA A 201 7.17 -2.39 7.91
CA ALA A 201 8.59 -2.16 7.64
C ALA A 201 8.95 -2.45 6.17
N ILE A 202 8.45 -3.55 5.61
CA ILE A 202 8.64 -3.90 4.18
C ILE A 202 8.01 -2.83 3.29
N SER A 203 6.80 -2.38 3.61
CA SER A 203 6.12 -1.32 2.85
C SER A 203 6.93 -0.03 2.84
N LEU A 204 7.43 0.42 4.00
CA LEU A 204 8.28 1.62 4.10
C LEU A 204 9.58 1.46 3.30
N PHE A 205 10.21 0.28 3.37
CA PHE A 205 11.38 -0.03 2.56
C PHE A 205 11.08 0.08 1.06
N PHE A 206 9.94 -0.46 0.59
CA PHE A 206 9.55 -0.39 -0.83
C PHE A 206 9.20 1.03 -1.27
N VAL A 207 8.58 1.86 -0.42
CA VAL A 207 8.35 3.28 -0.69
C VAL A 207 9.69 4.00 -0.88
N PHE A 208 10.61 3.84 0.07
CA PHE A 208 11.93 4.45 0.01
C PHE A 208 12.73 3.97 -1.21
N PHE A 209 12.69 2.66 -1.49
CA PHE A 209 13.36 2.06 -2.63
C PHE A 209 12.78 2.56 -3.96
N SER A 210 11.45 2.63 -4.08
CA SER A 210 10.78 3.16 -5.27
C SER A 210 11.11 4.64 -5.51
N TRP A 211 11.12 5.45 -4.44
CA TRP A 211 11.56 6.84 -4.51
C TRP A 211 13.01 6.97 -4.98
N TYR A 212 13.91 6.16 -4.41
CA TYR A 212 15.32 6.13 -4.80
C TYR A 212 15.49 5.75 -6.29
N LEU A 213 14.76 4.73 -6.75
CA LEU A 213 14.75 4.29 -8.14
C LEU A 213 14.27 5.40 -9.09
N LEU A 214 13.10 5.98 -8.82
CA LEU A 214 12.55 7.07 -9.64
C LEU A 214 13.48 8.28 -9.66
N LYS A 215 14.01 8.68 -8.50
CA LYS A 215 14.95 9.81 -8.42
C LYS A 215 16.18 9.60 -9.29
N ASN A 216 16.79 8.41 -9.24
CA ASN A 216 18.05 8.16 -9.92
C ASN A 216 17.88 7.82 -11.42
N THR A 217 16.78 7.19 -11.82
CA THR A 217 16.54 6.77 -13.20
C THR A 217 15.77 7.79 -14.03
N LEU A 218 14.89 8.59 -13.41
CA LEU A 218 14.09 9.62 -14.08
C LEU A 218 14.57 11.03 -13.77
N ILE A 219 14.47 11.42 -12.51
CA ILE A 219 14.50 12.83 -12.12
C ILE A 219 15.89 13.41 -12.36
N THR A 220 16.95 12.72 -11.92
CA THR A 220 18.32 13.20 -12.08
C THR A 220 18.75 13.31 -13.55
N PRO A 221 18.54 12.29 -14.41
CA PRO A 221 18.85 12.42 -15.84
C PRO A 221 18.02 13.48 -16.57
N LEU A 222 16.72 13.60 -16.26
CA LEU A 222 15.86 14.65 -16.83
C LEU A 222 16.35 16.05 -16.47
N LYS A 223 16.76 16.26 -15.20
CA LYS A 223 17.34 17.53 -14.76
C LYS A 223 18.62 17.86 -15.55
N LYS A 224 19.51 16.89 -15.73
CA LYS A 224 20.72 17.06 -16.54
C LYS A 224 20.41 17.41 -18.01
N LEU A 225 19.42 16.76 -18.61
CA LEU A 225 18.97 17.09 -19.97
C LEU A 225 18.39 18.50 -20.05
N GLY A 226 17.62 18.93 -19.05
CA GLY A 226 17.12 20.30 -18.94
C GLY A 226 18.24 21.33 -18.88
N GLU A 227 19.29 21.05 -18.09
CA GLU A 227 20.49 21.90 -18.02
C GLU A 227 21.25 21.96 -19.36
N SER A 228 21.36 20.84 -20.08
CA SER A 228 21.95 20.81 -21.43
C SER A 228 21.15 21.60 -22.45
N ILE A 229 19.81 21.49 -22.44
CA ILE A 229 18.93 22.28 -23.30
C ILE A 229 19.08 23.78 -23.00
N SER A 230 19.12 24.15 -21.72
CA SER A 230 19.36 25.54 -21.31
C SER A 230 20.69 26.07 -21.87
N THR A 231 21.76 25.26 -21.80
CA THR A 231 23.07 25.61 -22.37
C THR A 231 22.99 25.83 -23.89
N ILE A 232 22.34 24.92 -24.62
CA ILE A 232 22.12 25.03 -26.07
C ILE A 232 21.31 26.30 -26.40
N SER A 233 20.26 26.59 -25.63
CA SER A 233 19.42 27.77 -25.83
C SER A 233 20.15 29.08 -25.59
N SER A 234 21.22 29.06 -24.79
CA SER A 234 22.10 30.22 -24.57
C SER A 234 23.15 30.42 -25.67
N GLY A 235 23.18 29.53 -26.68
CA GLY A 235 24.11 29.60 -27.81
C GLY A 235 25.43 28.87 -27.60
N ASP A 236 25.68 28.31 -26.41
CA ASP A 236 26.84 27.44 -26.16
C ASP A 236 26.56 26.03 -26.68
N LEU A 237 27.08 25.74 -27.87
CA LEU A 237 26.97 24.43 -28.51
C LEU A 237 28.19 23.52 -28.24
N SER A 238 29.13 23.92 -27.38
CA SER A 238 30.39 23.21 -27.18
C SER A 238 30.26 21.93 -26.34
N LYS A 239 29.21 21.83 -25.51
CA LYS A 239 29.03 20.71 -24.58
C LYS A 239 28.22 19.57 -25.22
N ASN A 240 28.84 18.41 -25.32
CA ASN A 240 28.15 17.18 -25.75
C ASN A 240 27.23 16.64 -24.66
N ILE A 241 26.10 16.06 -25.06
CA ILE A 241 25.16 15.40 -24.16
C ILE A 241 25.61 13.95 -23.92
N SER A 242 25.69 13.53 -22.65
CA SER A 242 26.06 12.16 -22.29
C SER A 242 24.96 11.17 -22.69
N LEU A 243 25.32 10.19 -23.53
CA LEU A 243 24.41 9.19 -24.09
C LEU A 243 24.55 7.84 -23.34
N GLU A 244 24.09 7.79 -22.10
CA GLU A 244 24.09 6.55 -21.33
C GLU A 244 22.73 5.84 -21.32
N GLY A 245 22.74 4.53 -21.60
CA GLY A 245 21.58 3.65 -21.45
C GLY A 245 20.78 3.38 -22.73
N LYS A 246 19.72 2.58 -22.59
CA LYS A 246 18.83 2.17 -23.70
C LYS A 246 17.34 2.50 -23.46
N ASN A 247 17.04 3.16 -22.36
CA ASN A 247 15.67 3.55 -21.99
C ASN A 247 15.18 4.80 -22.74
N GLU A 248 13.93 5.20 -22.49
CA GLU A 248 13.25 6.34 -23.12
C GLU A 248 14.00 7.65 -22.87
N ILE A 249 14.63 7.81 -21.70
CA ILE A 249 15.45 8.99 -21.38
C ILE A 249 16.71 9.04 -22.24
N ALA A 250 17.37 7.90 -22.48
CA ALA A 250 18.51 7.83 -23.38
C ALA A 250 18.08 8.10 -24.84
N LYS A 251 16.87 7.69 -25.25
CA LYS A 251 16.31 8.03 -26.56
C LYS A 251 16.10 9.54 -26.69
N LEU A 252 15.53 10.18 -25.68
CA LEU A 252 15.37 11.64 -25.63
C LEU A 252 16.73 12.37 -25.68
N ALA A 253 17.72 11.90 -24.92
CA ALA A 253 19.08 12.44 -24.94
C ALA A 253 19.71 12.40 -26.34
N ARG A 254 19.55 11.29 -27.07
CA ARG A 254 20.02 11.16 -28.47
C ARG A 254 19.35 12.15 -29.41
N SER A 255 18.03 12.36 -29.27
CA SER A 255 17.30 13.33 -30.09
C SER A 255 17.77 14.76 -29.84
N ILE A 256 18.04 15.13 -28.59
CA ILE A 256 18.55 16.47 -28.25
C ILE A 256 20.00 16.63 -28.76
N GLU A 257 20.84 15.59 -28.67
CA GLU A 257 22.20 15.64 -29.20
C GLU A 257 22.22 15.80 -30.72
N LEU A 258 21.33 15.11 -31.45
CA LEU A 258 21.17 15.29 -32.89
C LEU A 258 20.79 16.75 -33.24
N MET A 259 19.89 17.35 -32.47
CA MET A 259 19.52 18.76 -32.62
C MET A 259 20.72 19.68 -32.41
N ARG A 260 21.52 19.45 -31.36
CA ARG A 260 22.75 20.22 -31.10
C ARG A 260 23.73 20.11 -32.27
N VAL A 261 23.99 18.90 -32.77
CA VAL A 261 24.90 18.67 -33.91
C VAL A 261 24.43 19.41 -35.16
N ASN A 262 23.13 19.37 -35.46
CA ASN A 262 22.57 20.10 -36.60
C ASN A 262 22.73 21.62 -36.45
N LEU A 263 22.53 22.17 -35.25
CA LEU A 263 22.76 23.59 -34.98
C LEU A 263 24.24 23.98 -35.17
N VAL A 264 25.18 23.14 -34.73
CA VAL A 264 26.62 23.37 -34.96
C VAL A 264 26.93 23.42 -36.46
N ASN A 265 26.37 22.50 -37.24
CA ASN A 265 26.57 22.48 -38.69
C ASN A 265 26.03 23.75 -39.35
N ILE A 266 24.82 24.19 -39.00
CA ILE A 266 24.23 25.43 -39.51
C ILE A 266 25.12 26.65 -39.19
N VAL A 267 25.63 26.76 -37.95
CA VAL A 267 26.52 27.87 -37.56
C VAL A 267 27.84 27.83 -38.35
N ASN A 268 28.41 26.64 -38.59
CA ASN A 268 29.62 26.48 -39.39
C ASN A 268 29.40 26.83 -40.87
N GLU A 269 28.27 26.45 -41.44
CA GLU A 269 27.87 26.82 -42.81
C GLU A 269 27.72 28.34 -42.94
N ILE A 270 27.02 29.00 -42.01
CA ILE A 270 26.88 30.46 -41.99
C ILE A 270 28.24 31.15 -41.88
N LYS A 271 29.14 30.65 -41.02
CA LYS A 271 30.51 31.19 -40.88
C LYS A 271 31.29 31.07 -42.18
N THR A 272 31.20 29.92 -42.84
CA THR A 272 31.86 29.65 -44.12
C THR A 272 31.31 30.56 -45.22
N TYR A 273 29.99 30.67 -45.32
CA TYR A 273 29.31 31.58 -46.25
C TYR A 273 29.71 33.05 -46.02
N THR A 274 29.78 33.49 -44.77
CA THR A 274 30.19 34.85 -44.40
C THR A 274 31.64 35.12 -44.79
N ASN A 275 32.55 34.16 -44.58
CA ASN A 275 33.96 34.29 -45.01
C ASN A 275 34.08 34.39 -46.53
N HIS A 276 33.31 33.59 -47.28
CA HIS A 276 33.26 33.69 -48.74
C HIS A 276 32.70 35.04 -49.20
N SER A 277 31.65 35.52 -48.56
CA SER A 277 31.05 36.84 -48.85
C SER A 277 32.04 37.98 -48.59
N LEU A 278 32.73 37.98 -47.43
CA LEU A 278 33.77 38.97 -47.10
C LEU A 278 34.92 38.96 -48.11
N SER A 279 35.37 37.77 -48.53
CA SER A 279 36.38 37.65 -49.58
C SER A 279 35.89 38.21 -50.92
N GLY A 280 34.62 37.97 -51.28
CA GLY A 280 33.98 38.53 -52.46
C GLY A 280 33.91 40.05 -52.44
N ILE A 281 33.50 40.63 -51.29
CA ILE A 281 33.48 42.10 -51.08
C ILE A 281 34.89 42.68 -51.22
N GLY A 282 35.91 42.01 -50.67
CA GLY A 282 37.31 42.43 -50.82
C GLY A 282 37.75 42.49 -52.29
N LYS A 283 37.42 41.46 -53.08
CA LYS A 283 37.68 41.45 -54.53
C LYS A 283 36.93 42.57 -55.27
N LEU A 284 35.69 42.82 -54.89
CA LEU A 284 34.86 43.89 -55.46
C LEU A 284 35.47 45.27 -55.18
N SER A 285 35.94 45.49 -53.94
CA SER A 285 36.64 46.72 -53.57
C SER A 285 37.93 46.91 -54.37
N SER A 286 38.75 45.87 -54.53
CA SER A 286 39.95 45.95 -55.35
C SER A 286 39.64 46.22 -56.82
N GLY A 287 38.62 45.55 -57.38
CA GLY A 287 38.17 45.79 -58.74
C GLY A 287 37.61 47.19 -58.96
N ASN A 288 36.93 47.76 -57.95
CA ASN A 288 36.45 49.14 -58.00
C ASN A 288 37.61 50.15 -57.99
N ASN A 289 38.68 49.88 -57.22
CA ASN A 289 39.89 50.72 -57.24
C ASN A 289 40.62 50.65 -58.58
N GLU A 290 40.72 49.46 -59.18
CA GLU A 290 41.32 49.29 -60.51
C GLU A 290 40.50 49.99 -61.60
N LEU A 291 39.17 49.90 -61.53
CA LEU A 291 38.29 50.62 -62.44
C LEU A 291 38.40 52.13 -62.27
N ALA A 292 38.47 52.62 -61.02
CA ALA A 292 38.70 54.03 -60.72
C ALA A 292 40.04 54.51 -61.30
N ALA A 293 41.12 53.74 -61.11
CA ALA A 293 42.44 54.05 -61.67
C ALA A 293 42.42 54.08 -63.22
N ARG A 294 41.75 53.12 -63.87
CA ARG A 294 41.58 53.13 -65.33
C ARG A 294 40.74 54.30 -65.82
N THR A 295 39.75 54.72 -65.04
CA THR A 295 38.91 55.89 -65.37
C THR A 295 39.74 57.17 -65.27
N GLU A 296 40.62 57.28 -64.28
CA GLU A 296 41.56 58.39 -64.12
C GLU A 296 42.60 58.43 -65.26
N GLU A 297 43.16 57.27 -65.63
CA GLU A 297 44.06 57.13 -66.77
C GLU A 297 43.37 57.53 -68.09
N GLN A 298 42.13 57.10 -68.31
CA GLN A 298 41.35 57.50 -69.49
C GLN A 298 41.02 59.00 -69.50
N ALA A 299 40.71 59.58 -68.33
CA ALA A 299 40.48 61.01 -68.21
C ALA A 299 41.76 61.80 -68.57
N SER A 300 42.92 61.36 -68.08
CA SER A 300 44.23 61.94 -68.41
C SER A 300 44.55 61.82 -69.91
N ALA A 301 44.32 60.66 -70.53
CA ALA A 301 44.53 60.47 -71.96
C ALA A 301 43.58 61.35 -72.82
N LEU A 302 42.35 61.57 -72.35
CA LEU A 302 41.42 62.51 -72.99
C LEU A 302 41.88 63.96 -72.86
N GLU A 303 42.44 64.34 -71.71
CA GLU A 303 43.03 65.66 -71.49
C GLU A 303 44.26 65.88 -72.39
N GLU A 304 45.14 64.89 -72.52
CA GLU A 304 46.28 64.92 -73.45
C GLU A 304 45.82 65.00 -74.91
N THR A 305 44.76 64.28 -75.28
CA THR A 305 44.17 64.36 -76.63
C THR A 305 43.56 65.73 -76.88
N ALA A 306 42.87 66.31 -75.89
CA ALA A 306 42.31 67.66 -75.99
C ALA A 306 43.41 68.73 -76.13
N SER A 307 44.47 68.62 -75.34
CA SER A 307 45.67 69.48 -75.44
C SER A 307 46.36 69.34 -76.80
N SER A 308 46.54 68.11 -77.28
CA SER A 308 47.09 67.84 -78.62
C SER A 308 46.19 68.42 -79.72
N MET A 309 44.87 68.39 -79.55
CA MET A 309 43.93 69.02 -80.47
C MET A 309 44.01 70.55 -80.42
N GLU A 310 44.24 71.16 -79.26
CA GLU A 310 44.54 72.59 -79.14
C GLU A 310 45.85 72.96 -79.84
N GLU A 311 46.90 72.17 -79.67
CA GLU A 311 48.20 72.38 -80.33
C GLU A 311 48.10 72.21 -81.85
N ILE A 312 47.40 71.18 -82.34
CA ILE A 312 47.09 70.99 -83.76
C ILE A 312 46.28 72.17 -84.28
N SER A 313 45.25 72.61 -83.55
CA SER A 313 44.42 73.78 -83.93
C SER A 313 45.27 75.05 -84.03
N SER A 314 46.16 75.26 -83.06
CA SER A 314 47.14 76.36 -83.05
C SER A 314 48.10 76.29 -84.25
N THR A 315 48.62 75.10 -84.54
CA THR A 315 49.54 74.87 -85.68
C THR A 315 48.82 75.06 -87.01
N VAL A 316 47.56 74.62 -87.13
CA VAL A 316 46.71 74.86 -88.30
C VAL A 316 46.46 76.36 -88.47
N LYS A 317 46.13 77.07 -87.38
CA LYS A 317 45.97 78.52 -87.39
C LYS A 317 47.26 79.21 -87.85
N GLN A 318 48.41 78.81 -87.31
CA GLN A 318 49.72 79.32 -87.68
C GLN A 318 50.06 79.00 -89.15
N ASN A 319 49.70 77.82 -89.67
CA ASN A 319 49.85 77.48 -91.07
C ASN A 319 48.95 78.33 -91.98
N THR A 320 47.70 78.57 -91.60
CA THR A 320 46.83 79.48 -92.34
C THR A 320 47.35 80.91 -92.34
N GLU A 321 47.90 81.40 -91.22
CA GLU A 321 48.56 82.70 -91.14
C GLU A 321 49.83 82.74 -92.01
N ASN A 322 50.66 81.69 -91.99
CA ASN A 322 51.85 81.59 -92.84
C ASN A 322 51.51 81.55 -94.33
N VAL A 323 50.45 80.83 -94.73
CA VAL A 323 49.96 80.81 -96.11
C VAL A 323 49.40 82.16 -96.51
N ALA A 324 48.65 82.84 -95.62
CA ALA A 324 48.18 84.21 -95.87
C ALA A 324 49.35 85.20 -96.01
N ASN A 325 50.38 85.10 -95.17
CA ASN A 325 51.60 85.89 -95.25
C ASN A 325 52.38 85.58 -96.54
N ALA A 326 52.56 84.32 -96.91
CA ALA A 326 53.22 83.93 -98.15
C ALA A 326 52.46 84.41 -99.39
N ALA A 327 51.13 84.32 -99.39
CA ALA A 327 50.28 84.89 -100.44
C ALA A 327 50.47 86.41 -100.55
N SER A 328 50.65 87.12 -99.43
CA SER A 328 50.94 88.57 -99.44
C SER A 328 52.31 88.93 -100.02
N ILE A 329 53.31 88.04 -99.91
CA ILE A 329 54.68 88.23 -100.46
C ILE A 329 54.73 87.90 -101.96
N VAL A 330 53.93 86.95 -102.44
CA VAL A 330 53.83 86.65 -103.89
C VAL A 330 53.06 87.74 -104.65
N LEU A 331 52.30 88.58 -103.93
CA LEU A 331 51.53 89.70 -104.47
C LEU A 331 52.28 91.05 -104.48
N SER A 332 53.58 91.09 -104.16
CA SER A 332 54.44 92.28 -104.20
C SER A 332 55.56 92.16 -105.23
#